data_AF-A0A524M3I2-F1
#
_entry.id   AF-A0A524M3I2-F1
#
_cell.length_a   1.000
_cell.length_b   1.000
_cell.length_c   1.000
_cell.angle_alpha   90.00
_cell.angle_beta   90.00
_cell.angle_gamma   90.00
#
_symmetry.space_group_name_H-M   'P 1'
#
loop_
_entity.id
_entity.type
_entity.pdbx_description
1 polymer ?
#
loop_
_entity_poly.entity_id
_entity_poly.type
_entity_poly.pdbx_seq_one_letter_code
_entity_poly.pdbx_strand_id
1 'polypeptide(L)'
;GHGSTYGVIKEVVDILSKDRKIAMMHFSQVYPLPERDRFDYIELLENAKLAISIENNASGQFAKLLRAETGFEFTHQILKFDGRPFTIENLKEEVDAYL
;
A
#
# COMPACT_ATOMS: atom_id res chain seq x y z
N GLY A 1 -1.00 -0.10 2.40
CA GLY A 1 -1.09 1.20 3.10
C GLY A 1 -1.24 1.00 4.60
N HIS A 2 -1.28 2.09 5.38
CA HIS A 2 -1.48 2.06 6.83
C HIS A 2 -2.20 3.33 7.33
N GLY A 3 -2.71 3.31 8.56
CA GLY A 3 -3.36 4.47 9.19
C GLY A 3 -4.54 5.03 8.39
N SER A 4 -4.62 6.37 8.29
CA SER A 4 -5.74 7.12 7.68
C SER A 4 -5.94 6.86 6.18
N THR A 5 -4.98 6.22 5.50
CA THR A 5 -5.11 5.85 4.09
C THR A 5 -6.09 4.69 3.86
N TYR A 6 -6.58 4.02 4.92
CA TYR A 6 -7.48 2.87 4.80
C TYR A 6 -8.69 3.13 3.90
N GLY A 7 -9.48 4.16 4.22
CA GLY A 7 -10.77 4.40 3.55
C GLY A 7 -10.59 4.67 2.06
N VAL A 8 -9.68 5.59 1.73
CA VAL A 8 -9.42 5.98 0.34
C VAL A 8 -8.84 4.84 -0.50
N ILE A 9 -7.90 4.04 0.03
CA ILE A 9 -7.36 2.89 -0.70
C ILE A 9 -8.46 1.85 -0.92
N LYS A 10 -9.28 1.58 0.09
CA LYS A 10 -10.37 0.60 -0.01
C LYS A 10 -11.33 0.98 -1.14
N GLU A 11 -11.75 2.24 -1.18
CA GLU A 11 -12.68 2.72 -2.19
C GLU A 11 -12.09 2.68 -3.61
N VAL A 12 -10.81 3.07 -3.78
CA VAL A 12 -10.11 2.93 -5.06
C VAL A 12 -10.04 1.47 -5.50
N VAL A 13 -9.70 0.54 -4.60
CA VAL A 13 -9.67 -0.90 -4.92
C VAL A 13 -11.08 -1.44 -5.22
N ASP A 14 -12.12 -1.03 -4.50
CA ASP A 14 -13.50 -1.41 -4.80
C ASP A 14 -13.94 -0.94 -6.20
N ILE A 15 -13.47 0.24 -6.65
CA ILE A 15 -13.74 0.77 -7.99
C ILE A 15 -13.00 -0.04 -9.06
N LEU A 16 -11.68 -0.23 -8.89
CA LEU A 16 -10.80 -0.85 -9.90
C LEU A 16 -10.94 -2.38 -9.96
N SER A 17 -11.37 -3.02 -8.88
CA SER A 17 -11.56 -4.49 -8.85
C SER A 17 -12.68 -5.00 -9.75
N LYS A 18 -13.50 -4.10 -10.32
CA LYS A 18 -14.55 -4.45 -11.29
C LYS A 18 -13.98 -5.01 -12.60
N ASP A 19 -12.80 -4.55 -13.01
CA ASP A 19 -12.18 -4.92 -14.29
C ASP A 19 -10.66 -5.22 -14.18
N ARG A 20 -10.09 -5.14 -12.97
CA ARG A 20 -8.70 -5.45 -12.68
C ARG A 20 -8.56 -6.44 -11.53
N LYS A 21 -7.53 -7.28 -11.58
CA LYS A 21 -7.13 -8.13 -10.45
C LYS A 21 -6.27 -7.32 -9.49
N ILE A 22 -6.91 -6.61 -8.58
CA ILE A 22 -6.28 -5.74 -7.60
C ILE A 22 -6.80 -6.07 -6.20
N ALA A 23 -5.93 -5.93 -5.20
CA ALA A 23 -6.27 -6.15 -3.81
C ALA A 23 -5.61 -5.08 -2.94
N MET A 24 -6.17 -4.88 -1.75
CA MET A 24 -5.63 -3.98 -0.75
C MET A 24 -5.06 -4.80 0.41
N MET A 25 -3.85 -4.43 0.85
CA MET A 25 -3.29 -4.85 2.14
C MET A 25 -3.11 -3.62 3.03
N HIS A 26 -3.66 -3.69 4.24
CA HIS A 26 -3.57 -2.62 5.23
C HIS A 26 -2.98 -3.13 6.53
N PHE A 27 -2.01 -2.37 7.04
CA PHE A 27 -1.38 -2.62 8.32
C PHE A 27 -2.00 -1.69 9.36
N SER A 28 -2.82 -2.25 10.25
CA SER A 28 -3.42 -1.49 11.36
C SER A 28 -2.38 -1.14 12.43
N GLN A 29 -1.30 -1.90 12.51
CA GLN A 29 -0.12 -1.64 13.33
C GLN A 29 1.10 -1.61 12.41
N VAL A 30 1.90 -0.54 12.50
CA VAL A 30 3.13 -0.40 11.71
C VAL A 30 4.34 -1.01 12.40
N TYR A 31 4.35 -1.06 13.74
CA TYR A 31 5.43 -1.68 14.51
C TYR A 31 4.92 -2.19 15.88
N PRO A 32 5.41 -3.37 16.36
CA PRO A 32 6.17 -4.36 15.59
C PRO A 32 5.36 -4.85 14.39
N LEU A 33 6.05 -5.32 13.34
CA LEU A 33 5.36 -5.95 12.21
C LEU A 33 4.64 -7.23 12.69
N PRO A 34 3.50 -7.60 12.07
CA PRO A 34 2.81 -8.83 12.42
C PRO A 34 3.71 -10.05 12.26
N GLU A 35 3.57 -11.03 13.16
CA GLU A 35 4.20 -12.34 12.99
C GLU A 35 3.65 -13.02 11.72
N ARG A 36 4.53 -13.75 11.02
CA ARG A 36 4.24 -14.40 9.73
C ARG A 36 3.78 -15.86 9.88
N ASP A 37 3.62 -16.34 11.11
CA ASP A 37 3.28 -17.73 11.43
C ASP A 37 1.85 -18.13 11.00
N ARG A 38 0.90 -17.21 11.14
CA ARG A 38 -0.52 -17.42 10.79
C ARG A 38 -0.89 -16.94 9.40
N PHE A 39 -0.19 -15.90 8.92
CA PHE A 39 -0.46 -15.27 7.64
C PHE A 39 0.83 -14.68 7.08
N ASP A 40 1.39 -15.33 6.07
CA ASP A 40 2.58 -14.84 5.40
C ASP A 40 2.23 -13.76 4.38
N TYR A 41 2.13 -12.53 4.88
CA TYR A 41 1.86 -11.37 4.04
C TYR A 41 3.01 -11.05 3.07
N ILE A 42 4.25 -11.49 3.35
CA ILE A 42 5.38 -11.25 2.45
C ILE A 42 5.26 -12.16 1.23
N GLU A 43 4.95 -13.44 1.42
CA GLU A 43 4.71 -14.36 0.29
C GLU A 43 3.62 -13.83 -0.65
N LEU A 44 2.54 -13.27 -0.10
CA LEU A 44 1.48 -12.66 -0.91
C LEU A 44 1.95 -11.43 -1.69
N LEU A 45 2.78 -10.60 -1.06
CA LEU A 45 3.35 -9.41 -1.70
C LEU A 45 4.36 -9.78 -2.79
N GLU A 46 5.17 -10.82 -2.58
CA GLU A 46 6.14 -11.33 -3.57
C GLU A 46 5.46 -11.97 -4.78
N ASN A 47 4.32 -12.62 -4.58
CA ASN A 47 3.51 -13.19 -5.66
C ASN A 47 2.71 -12.14 -6.45
N ALA A 48 2.60 -10.91 -5.94
CA ALA A 48 1.95 -9.83 -6.66
C ALA A 48 2.85 -9.31 -7.78
N LYS A 49 2.32 -9.22 -9.00
CA LYS A 49 3.05 -8.63 -10.15
C LYS A 49 3.47 -7.18 -9.91
N LEU A 50 2.68 -6.47 -9.10
CA LEU A 50 2.86 -5.07 -8.78
C LEU A 50 2.45 -4.86 -7.32
N ALA A 51 3.39 -4.43 -6.49
CA ALA A 51 3.14 -4.06 -5.10
C ALA A 51 3.43 -2.56 -4.93
N ILE A 52 2.41 -1.80 -4.51
CA ILE A 52 2.51 -0.34 -4.36
C ILE A 52 2.34 0.02 -2.87
N SER A 53 3.32 0.73 -2.29
CA SER A 53 3.14 1.38 -0.99
C SER A 53 2.44 2.72 -1.17
N ILE A 54 1.42 2.99 -0.36
CA ILE A 54 0.66 4.26 -0.40
C ILE A 54 0.78 4.90 0.99
N GLU A 55 1.40 6.07 1.07
CA GLU A 55 1.76 6.71 2.35
C GLU A 55 1.57 8.24 2.32
N ASN A 56 1.05 8.78 3.43
CA ASN A 56 1.00 10.23 3.68
C ASN A 56 2.30 10.73 4.34
N ASN A 57 3.44 10.48 3.70
CA ASN A 57 4.72 11.06 4.09
C ASN A 57 5.63 11.22 2.86
N ALA A 58 6.71 11.99 3.01
CA ALA A 58 7.59 12.34 1.88
C ALA A 58 8.62 11.26 1.54
N SER A 59 8.79 10.24 2.38
CA SER A 59 10.00 9.41 2.35
C SER A 59 9.76 7.91 2.32
N GLY A 60 8.51 7.46 2.26
CA GLY A 60 8.15 6.04 2.25
C GLY A 60 8.61 5.32 3.51
N GLN A 61 8.31 5.89 4.68
CA GLN A 61 8.80 5.38 5.96
C GLN A 61 8.35 3.93 6.21
N PHE A 62 7.11 3.59 5.89
CA PHE A 62 6.61 2.22 6.05
C PHE A 62 7.26 1.28 5.03
N ALA A 63 7.38 1.69 3.76
CA ALA A 63 8.09 0.90 2.75
C ALA A 63 9.54 0.60 3.17
N LYS A 64 10.25 1.58 3.74
CA LYS A 64 11.62 1.42 4.26
C LYS A 64 11.67 0.48 5.46
N LEU A 65 10.74 0.61 6.40
CA LEU A 65 10.63 -0.29 7.55
C LEU A 65 10.40 -1.73 7.10
N LEU A 66 9.44 -1.95 6.20
CA LEU A 66 9.13 -3.29 5.70
C LEU A 66 10.36 -3.92 5.03
N ARG A 67 11.08 -3.16 4.20
CA ARG A 67 12.32 -3.60 3.58
C ARG A 67 13.40 -3.93 4.60
N ALA A 68 13.59 -3.11 5.63
CA ALA A 68 14.61 -3.33 6.65
C ALA A 68 14.35 -4.61 7.47
N GLU A 69 13.08 -4.86 7.81
CA GLU A 69 12.69 -5.98 8.67
C GLU A 69 12.53 -7.30 7.90
N THR A 70 12.17 -7.24 6.60
CA THR A 70 11.76 -8.43 5.84
C THR A 70 12.53 -8.65 4.54
N GLY A 71 13.30 -7.67 4.09
CA GLY A 71 13.96 -7.68 2.78
C GLY A 71 13.04 -7.34 1.60
N PHE A 72 11.72 -7.30 1.80
CA PHE A 72 10.76 -7.03 0.73
C PHE A 72 10.82 -5.58 0.24
N GLU A 73 10.87 -5.39 -1.07
CA GLU A 73 10.88 -4.08 -1.72
C GLU A 73 9.62 -3.90 -2.56
N PHE A 74 8.85 -2.85 -2.25
CA PHE A 74 7.69 -2.46 -3.06
C PHE A 74 8.14 -2.05 -4.46
N THR A 75 7.37 -2.46 -5.47
CA THR A 75 7.61 -2.10 -6.87
C THR A 75 7.52 -0.59 -7.09
N HIS A 76 6.53 0.06 -6.47
CA HIS A 76 6.32 1.51 -6.55
C HIS A 76 5.85 2.09 -5.20
N GLN A 77 5.95 3.42 -5.08
CA GLN A 77 5.47 4.15 -3.92
C GLN A 77 4.68 5.37 -4.38
N ILE A 78 3.47 5.55 -3.85
CA ILE A 78 2.64 6.74 -4.03
C ILE A 78 2.69 7.51 -2.71
N LEU A 79 3.29 8.70 -2.75
CA LEU A 79 3.63 9.49 -1.57
C LEU A 79 2.94 10.85 -1.60
N LYS A 80 2.41 11.29 -0.46
CA LYS A 80 1.82 12.63 -0.31
C LYS A 80 2.25 13.27 1.01
N PHE A 81 2.66 14.53 0.97
CA PHE A 81 3.25 15.22 2.14
C PHE A 81 2.87 16.71 2.24
N ASP A 82 1.83 17.15 1.53
CA ASP A 82 1.38 18.54 1.50
C ASP A 82 0.34 18.87 2.59
N GLY A 83 0.21 18.01 3.60
CA GLY A 83 -0.74 18.15 4.71
C GLY A 83 -2.20 17.84 4.35
N ARG A 84 -2.51 17.56 3.09
CA ARG A 84 -3.86 17.16 2.64
C ARG A 84 -3.95 15.63 2.55
N PRO A 85 -5.11 15.03 2.86
CA PRO A 85 -5.31 13.61 2.59
C PRO A 85 -5.34 13.35 1.07
N PHE A 86 -5.13 12.09 0.68
CA PHE A 86 -5.51 11.63 -0.66
C PHE A 86 -7.02 11.77 -0.85
N THR A 87 -7.42 12.23 -2.03
CA THR A 87 -8.79 12.06 -2.53
C THR A 87 -8.87 10.75 -3.30
N ILE A 88 -10.09 10.25 -3.51
CA ILE A 88 -10.32 9.02 -4.28
C ILE A 88 -9.87 9.23 -5.72
N GLU A 89 -10.20 10.38 -6.31
CA GLU A 89 -9.88 10.72 -7.70
C GLU A 89 -8.37 10.77 -7.91
N ASN A 90 -7.64 11.52 -7.08
CA ASN A 90 -6.20 11.63 -7.25
C ASN A 90 -5.49 10.31 -6.98
N LEU A 91 -5.90 9.55 -5.96
CA LEU A 91 -5.26 8.25 -5.71
C LEU A 91 -5.56 7.26 -6.83
N LYS A 92 -6.79 7.25 -7.37
CA LYS A 92 -7.15 6.40 -8.49
C LYS A 92 -6.31 6.71 -9.73
N GLU A 93 -6.14 7.99 -10.08
CA GLU A 93 -5.30 8.43 -11.20
C GLU A 93 -3.85 7.97 -11.03
N GLU A 94 -3.28 8.14 -9.84
CA GLU A 94 -1.92 7.68 -9.52
C GLU A 94 -1.79 6.16 -9.64
N VAL A 95 -2.77 5.39 -9.14
CA VAL A 95 -2.76 3.92 -9.26
C VAL A 95 -2.88 3.49 -10.71
N ASP A 96 -3.80 4.07 -11.48
CA ASP A 96 -4.00 3.76 -12.90
C ASP A 96 -2.75 4.05 -13.75
N ALA A 97 -1.89 4.99 -13.35
CA ALA A 97 -0.64 5.27 -14.05
C ALA A 97 0.40 4.14 -13.94
N TYR A 98 0.23 3.20 -13.00
CA TYR A 98 1.11 2.05 -12.79
C TYR A 98 0.50 0.70 -13.22
N LEU A 99 -0.81 0.66 -13.52
CA LEU A 99 -1.53 -0.56 -13.93
C LEU A 99 -1.42 -0.82 -15.44
#